data_AF-A0A2T4SUI8-F1
#
_entry.id   AF-A0A2T4SUI8-F1
#
_cell.length_a   1.000
_cell.length_b   1.000
_cell.length_c   1.000
_cell.angle_alpha   90.00
_cell.angle_beta   90.00
_cell.angle_gamma   90.00
#
_symmetry.space_group_name_H-M   'P 1'
#
loop_
_entity.id
_entity.type
_entity.pdbx_description
1 polymer ?
#
loop_
_entity_poly.entity_id
_entity_poly.type
_entity_poly.pdbx_seq_one_letter_code
_entity_poly.pdbx_strand_id
1 'polypeptide(L)' 'MNKDNQKIQNVVKLLSSLGVNIKKTKSRFEVMHTLPATVKTANELK' A
#
# COMPACT_ATOMS: atom_id res chain seq x y z
N MET A 1 -3.51 -21.13 -6.16
CA MET A 1 -3.45 -19.67 -5.94
C MET A 1 -2.27 -19.14 -6.75
N ASN A 2 -2.51 -18.30 -7.76
CA ASN A 2 -1.50 -17.95 -8.77
C ASN A 2 -0.26 -17.27 -8.13
N LYS A 3 0.95 -17.81 -8.32
CA LYS A 3 2.18 -17.39 -7.63
C LYS A 3 2.54 -15.93 -7.91
N ASP A 4 2.15 -15.43 -9.09
CA ASP A 4 2.36 -14.05 -9.51
C ASP A 4 1.47 -13.06 -8.76
N ASN A 5 0.26 -13.47 -8.38
CA ASN A 5 -0.61 -12.66 -7.53
C ASN A 5 0.00 -12.47 -6.14
N GLN A 6 0.72 -13.47 -5.60
CA GLN A 6 1.37 -13.33 -4.29
C GLN A 6 2.52 -12.32 -4.32
N LYS A 7 3.35 -12.33 -5.38
CA LYS A 7 4.43 -11.35 -5.54
C LYS A 7 3.91 -9.92 -5.60
N ILE A 8 2.86 -9.68 -6.39
CA ILE A 8 2.26 -8.35 -6.52
C ILE A 8 1.67 -7.88 -5.19
N GLN A 9 0.98 -8.77 -4.45
CA GLN A 9 0.44 -8.43 -3.12
C GLN A 9 1.55 -8.09 -2.12
N ASN A 10 2.69 -8.77 -2.17
CA ASN A 10 3.83 -8.46 -1.32
C ASN A 10 4.43 -7.08 -1.64
N VAL A 11 4.55 -6.73 -2.92
CA VAL A 11 5.01 -5.39 -3.34
C VAL A 11 4.03 -4.31 -2.91
N VAL A 12 2.72 -4.53 -3.09
CA VAL A 12 1.69 -3.58 -2.63
C VAL A 12 1.78 -3.37 -1.12
N LYS A 13 1.90 -4.45 -0.33
CA LYS A 13 2.07 -4.37 1.14
C LYS A 13 3.30 -3.57 1.53
N LEU A 14 4.44 -3.81 0.88
CA LEU A 14 5.68 -3.10 1.16
C LEU A 14 5.52 -1.60 0.91
N LEU A 15 5.02 -1.21 -0.27
CA LEU A 15 4.84 0.19 -0.62
C LEU A 15 3.82 0.89 0.28
N SER A 16 2.72 0.21 0.64
CA SER A 16 1.76 0.74 1.61
C SER A 16 2.38 0.95 2.99
N SER A 17 3.29 0.09 3.44
CA SER A 17 4.01 0.28 4.72
C SER A 17 4.95 1.48 4.72
N LEU A 18 5.42 1.91 3.53
CA LEU A 18 6.21 3.13 3.34
C LEU A 18 5.33 4.40 3.24
N GLY A 19 4.01 4.27 3.47
CA GLY A 19 3.04 5.37 3.38
C GLY A 19 2.57 5.67 1.96
N VAL A 20 2.97 4.88 0.96
CA VAL A 20 2.51 5.07 -0.43
C VAL A 20 1.07 4.58 -0.57
N ASN A 21 0.18 5.47 -1.01
CA ASN A 21 -1.21 5.10 -1.25
C ASN A 21 -1.36 4.39 -2.60
N ILE A 22 -1.85 3.14 -2.58
CA ILE A 22 -2.01 2.30 -3.77
C ILE A 22 -3.47 1.88 -3.90
N LYS A 23 -4.08 2.21 -5.04
CA LYS A 23 -5.45 1.86 -5.38
C LYS A 23 -5.48 0.71 -6.38
N LYS A 24 -6.22 -0.35 -6.09
CA LYS A 24 -6.47 -1.44 -7.04
C LYS A 24 -7.63 -1.10 -7.96
N THR A 25 -7.40 -1.13 -9.27
CA THR A 25 -8.44 -1.00 -10.31
C THR A 25 -8.70 -2.37 -10.97
N LYS A 26 -9.64 -2.44 -11.92
CA LYS A 26 -9.96 -3.69 -12.63
C LYS A 26 -8.76 -4.30 -13.38
N SER A 27 -7.81 -3.47 -13.82
CA SER A 27 -6.68 -3.90 -14.67
C SER A 27 -5.30 -3.67 -14.04
N ARG A 28 -5.16 -2.75 -13.08
CA ARG A 28 -3.86 -2.25 -12.63
C ARG A 28 -3.90 -1.67 -11.22
N PHE A 29 -2.72 -1.50 -10.64
CA PHE A 29 -2.52 -0.76 -9.39
C PHE A 29 -2.09 0.67 -9.72
N GLU A 30 -2.84 1.65 -9.24
CA GLU A 30 -2.50 3.05 -9.36
C GLU A 30 -1.79 3.50 -8.09
N VAL A 31 -0.58 4.04 -8.25
CA VAL A 31 0.19 4.65 -7.17
C VAL A 31 -0.15 6.13 -7.16
N MET A 32 -0.70 6.63 -6.05
CA MET A 32 -1.05 8.03 -5.95
C MET A 32 0.20 8.88 -5.67
N HIS A 33 0.37 9.96 -6.43
CA HIS A 33 1.47 10.92 -6.28
C HIS A 33 1.33 11.82 -5.03
N THR A 34 0.31 11.58 -4.21
CA THR A 34 0.11 12.32 -2.98
C THR A 34 1.19 11.94 -1.98
N LEU A 35 1.72 12.95 -1.27
CA LEU A 35 2.64 12.75 -0.14
C LEU A 35 2.15 11.60 0.74
N PRO A 36 3.06 10.76 1.27
CA PRO A 36 2.67 9.62 2.07
C PRO A 36 1.68 10.11 3.11
N ALA A 37 0.47 9.51 3.10
CA ALA A 37 -0.50 9.84 4.12
C ALA A 37 0.24 9.59 5.42
N THR A 38 0.48 10.65 6.18
CA THR A 38 0.89 10.53 7.56
C THR A 38 -0.28 9.81 8.18
N VAL A 39 -0.21 8.47 8.18
CA VAL A 39 -0.96 7.65 9.10
C VAL A 39 -0.63 8.32 10.41
N LYS A 40 -1.59 9.06 10.95
CA LYS A 40 -1.51 9.53 12.32
C LYS A 40 -1.42 8.21 13.06
N THR A 41 -0.20 7.75 13.32
CA THR A 41 0.05 6.81 14.39
C THR A 41 -0.55 7.54 15.56
N ALA A 42 -1.78 7.17 15.92
CA ALA A 42 -2.32 7.48 17.21
C ALA A 42 -1.34 6.80 18.14
N ASN A 43 -0.29 7.54 18.52
CA ASN A 43 0.46 7.27 19.72
C ASN A 43 -0.56 7.48 20.83
N GLU A 44 -1.43 6.50 21.04
CA GLU A 44 -1.93 6.21 22.37
C GLU A 44 -0.71 5.66 23.11
N LEU A 45 0.14 6.59 23.56
CA LEU A 45 1.07 6.37 24.65
C LEU A 45 0.20 5.96 25.85
N LYS A 46 0.01 4.65 26.01
CA LYS A 46 -0.33 4.06 27.31
C LYS A 46 0.92 4.02 28.18
#